data_AF-A0AAD4J6A4-F1
#
_entry.id   AF-A0AAD4J6A4-F1
#
_cell.length_a   1.000
_cell.length_b   1.000
_cell.length_c   1.000
_cell.angle_alpha   90.00
_cell.angle_beta   90.00
_cell.angle_gamma   90.00
#
_symmetry.space_group_name_H-M   'P 1'
#
loop_
_entity.id
_entity.type
_entity.pdbx_description
1 polymer ?
#
loop_
_entity_poly.entity_id
_entity_poly.type
_entity_poly.pdbx_seq_one_letter_code
_entity_poly.pdbx_strand_id
1 'polypeptide(L)'
;MDAFRLLLVLSIIISSSSATAAAVNGGEKVTLELYYETLCPYCSNLIVNHLYKIFESDLISITDLKLIPYGNAKIKPNGTIVCQHGAYECLLNTVESCAIDAWPDVNDHFPFIYCVESLVYHNNYTYWETCFEKLSLDATPVLDCLTSERGTELELRYAAQTNALEPPHTYVPWVVVDGQPLYDDYRYFQSYICNAYKGTPKPSACAETSLGRIRKVKMDLVNSLFGEESFKSKLSRIAPAIFSWLQ
;
A
#
# COMPACT_ATOMS: atom_id res chain seq x y z
N MET A 1 -42.63 27.11 -74.62
CA MET A 1 -41.43 27.96 -74.48
C MET A 1 -41.43 28.37 -73.03
N ASP A 2 -40.91 27.50 -72.18
CA ASP A 2 -41.26 27.48 -70.75
C ASP A 2 -40.05 27.74 -69.86
N ALA A 3 -40.19 28.85 -69.12
CA ALA A 3 -39.87 29.05 -67.72
C ALA A 3 -38.53 28.54 -67.14
N PHE A 4 -37.64 29.51 -66.94
CA PHE A 4 -36.85 29.74 -65.72
C PHE A 4 -37.34 28.98 -64.47
N ARG A 5 -36.48 28.17 -63.83
CA ARG A 5 -36.45 28.00 -62.37
C ARG A 5 -35.02 27.73 -61.86
N LEU A 6 -34.47 28.77 -61.22
CA LEU A 6 -33.34 28.72 -60.30
C LEU A 6 -33.69 27.77 -59.12
N LEU A 7 -32.82 26.83 -58.79
CA LEU A 7 -32.83 26.13 -57.51
C LEU A 7 -31.61 26.58 -56.69
N LEU A 8 -31.90 27.39 -55.66
CA LEU A 8 -30.98 27.80 -54.61
C LEU A 8 -30.66 26.59 -53.72
N VAL A 9 -29.41 26.12 -53.75
CA VAL A 9 -28.92 25.12 -52.79
C VAL A 9 -28.54 25.86 -51.51
N LEU A 10 -29.42 25.82 -50.50
CA LEU A 10 -29.09 26.28 -49.15
C LEU A 10 -28.04 25.33 -48.55
N SER A 11 -26.81 25.82 -48.44
CA SER A 11 -25.74 25.14 -47.71
C SER A 11 -25.94 25.39 -46.22
N ILE A 12 -26.50 24.42 -45.51
CA ILE A 12 -26.62 24.45 -44.04
C ILE A 12 -25.23 24.16 -43.47
N ILE A 13 -24.57 25.20 -42.96
CA ILE A 13 -23.31 25.07 -42.22
C ILE A 13 -23.67 24.58 -40.80
N ILE A 14 -23.63 23.27 -40.61
CA ILE A 14 -23.73 22.66 -39.27
C ILE A 14 -22.43 22.99 -38.54
N SER A 15 -22.47 23.98 -37.65
CA SER A 15 -21.36 24.31 -36.76
C SER A 15 -21.28 23.25 -35.65
N SER A 16 -20.52 22.19 -35.90
CA SER A 16 -20.22 21.17 -34.89
C SER A 16 -19.39 21.78 -33.78
N SER A 17 -20.03 22.08 -32.65
CA SER A 17 -19.33 22.44 -31.41
C SER A 17 -18.71 21.18 -30.83
N SER A 18 -17.45 20.91 -31.17
CA SER A 18 -16.68 19.83 -30.55
C SER A 18 -16.45 20.17 -29.08
N ALA A 19 -17.24 19.56 -28.19
CA ALA A 19 -16.91 19.50 -26.78
C ALA A 19 -15.61 18.70 -26.65
N THR A 20 -14.50 19.39 -26.34
CA THR A 20 -13.24 18.73 -26.00
C THR A 20 -13.45 18.00 -24.67
N ALA A 21 -13.68 16.70 -24.73
CA ALA A 21 -13.48 15.84 -23.56
C ALA A 21 -12.03 16.05 -23.11
N ALA A 22 -11.84 16.61 -21.91
CA ALA A 22 -10.52 16.69 -21.31
C ALA A 22 -9.94 15.27 -21.27
N ALA A 23 -8.84 15.05 -22.00
CA ALA A 23 -8.18 13.76 -22.01
C ALA A 23 -7.76 13.42 -20.57
N VAL A 24 -8.30 12.32 -20.03
CA VAL A 24 -7.87 11.77 -18.75
C VAL A 24 -6.43 11.32 -18.94
N ASN A 25 -5.48 12.08 -18.41
CA ASN A 25 -4.09 11.67 -18.40
C ASN A 25 -3.90 10.72 -17.21
N GLY A 26 -4.04 9.41 -17.48
CA GLY A 26 -3.66 8.37 -16.52
C GLY A 26 -2.17 8.47 -16.28
N GLY A 27 -1.77 9.01 -15.13
CA GLY A 27 -0.36 9.15 -14.77
C GLY A 27 0.28 7.78 -14.55
N GLU A 28 1.62 7.72 -14.59
CA GLU A 28 2.35 6.54 -14.17
C GLU A 28 1.99 6.16 -12.72
N LYS A 29 1.91 4.85 -12.46
CA LYS A 29 1.67 4.34 -11.11
C LYS A 29 2.82 4.74 -10.20
N VAL A 30 2.50 5.03 -8.94
CA VAL A 30 3.50 5.28 -7.91
C VAL A 30 3.99 3.95 -7.36
N THR A 31 5.29 3.72 -7.38
CA THR A 31 5.88 2.53 -6.76
C THR A 31 5.78 2.60 -5.24
N LEU A 32 5.28 1.52 -4.63
CA LEU A 32 5.30 1.25 -3.20
C LEU A 32 6.08 -0.05 -2.99
N GLU A 33 7.23 0.01 -2.31
CA GLU A 33 8.04 -1.16 -2.00
C GLU A 33 7.99 -1.42 -0.49
N LEU A 34 7.68 -2.64 -0.12
CA LEU A 34 7.71 -3.12 1.26
C LEU A 34 8.76 -4.21 1.40
N TYR A 35 9.82 -3.91 2.15
CA TYR A 35 10.84 -4.86 2.57
C TYR A 35 10.50 -5.33 3.99
N TYR A 36 10.33 -6.63 4.17
CA TYR A 36 9.76 -7.21 5.39
C TYR A 36 10.30 -8.61 5.69
N GLU A 37 10.01 -9.09 6.90
CA GLU A 37 10.27 -10.47 7.35
C GLU A 37 8.97 -11.07 7.84
N THR A 38 8.69 -12.31 7.44
CA THR A 38 7.41 -12.97 7.68
C THR A 38 7.09 -13.22 9.15
N LEU A 39 8.07 -13.31 10.06
CA LEU A 39 7.79 -13.47 11.50
C LEU A 39 8.00 -12.18 12.32
N CYS A 40 8.22 -11.04 11.66
CA CYS A 40 8.30 -9.75 12.34
C CYS A 40 6.90 -9.23 12.71
N PRO A 41 6.58 -9.00 14.00
CA PRO A 41 5.24 -8.54 14.41
C PRO A 41 4.82 -7.19 13.81
N TYR A 42 5.78 -6.29 13.53
CA TYR A 42 5.48 -5.01 12.90
C TYR A 42 5.21 -5.14 11.39
N CYS A 43 5.82 -6.13 10.74
CA CYS A 43 5.62 -6.42 9.32
C CYS A 43 4.24 -7.02 9.08
N SER A 44 3.91 -8.10 9.81
CA SER A 44 2.59 -8.73 9.73
C SER A 44 1.48 -7.76 10.08
N ASN A 45 1.65 -6.95 11.13
CA ASN A 45 0.69 -5.89 11.45
C ASN A 45 0.55 -4.86 10.32
N LEU A 46 1.64 -4.44 9.67
CA LEU A 46 1.55 -3.50 8.56
C LEU A 46 0.76 -4.12 7.40
N ILE A 47 1.03 -5.36 7.04
CA ILE A 47 0.34 -6.06 5.94
C ILE A 47 -1.15 -6.23 6.26
N VAL A 48 -1.46 -6.77 7.44
CA VAL A 48 -2.81 -7.17 7.83
C VAL A 48 -3.70 -6.00 8.22
N ASN A 49 -3.17 -4.94 8.85
CA ASN A 49 -3.99 -3.84 9.38
C ASN A 49 -3.90 -2.53 8.59
N HIS A 50 -2.94 -2.40 7.66
CA HIS A 50 -2.73 -1.16 6.91
C HIS A 50 -2.63 -1.38 5.40
N LEU A 51 -1.78 -2.29 4.93
CA LEU A 51 -1.51 -2.47 3.50
C LEU A 51 -2.73 -2.98 2.73
N TYR A 52 -3.46 -3.97 3.28
CA TYR A 52 -4.63 -4.54 2.61
C TYR A 52 -5.69 -3.50 2.19
N LYS A 53 -5.77 -2.36 2.90
CA LYS A 53 -6.73 -1.26 2.62
C LYS A 53 -6.52 -0.62 1.24
N ILE A 54 -5.36 -0.78 0.62
CA ILE A 54 -5.18 -0.29 -0.76
C ILE A 54 -6.02 -1.06 -1.77
N PHE A 55 -6.34 -2.33 -1.48
CA PHE A 55 -7.17 -3.18 -2.33
C PHE A 55 -8.67 -2.96 -2.07
N GLU A 56 -9.04 -2.50 -0.87
CA GLU A 56 -10.41 -2.09 -0.55
C GLU A 56 -10.76 -0.68 -1.05
N SER A 57 -9.78 0.06 -1.57
CA SER A 57 -9.95 1.42 -2.09
C SER A 57 -9.52 1.50 -3.56
N ASP A 58 -9.73 2.65 -4.18
CA ASP A 58 -9.25 2.92 -5.54
C ASP A 58 -7.74 3.25 -5.59
N LEU A 59 -7.01 3.10 -4.47
CA LEU A 59 -5.59 3.43 -4.39
C LEU A 59 -4.70 2.42 -5.12
N ILE A 60 -5.05 1.13 -5.14
CA ILE A 60 -4.30 0.09 -5.89
C ILE A 60 -4.24 0.40 -7.39
N SER A 61 -5.25 1.11 -7.93
CA SER A 61 -5.28 1.48 -9.36
C SER A 61 -4.13 2.38 -9.78
N ILE A 62 -3.55 3.15 -8.84
CA ILE A 62 -2.44 4.06 -9.07
C ILE A 62 -1.14 3.60 -8.39
N THR A 63 -1.13 2.40 -7.81
CA THR A 63 0.00 1.88 -7.03
C THR A 63 0.65 0.70 -7.75
N ASP A 64 1.97 0.73 -7.88
CA ASP A 64 2.80 -0.40 -8.26
C ASP A 64 3.41 -0.99 -6.97
N LEU A 65 2.67 -1.90 -6.34
CA LEU A 65 3.06 -2.52 -5.06
C LEU A 65 4.07 -3.65 -5.33
N LYS A 66 5.22 -3.58 -4.66
CA LYS A 66 6.26 -4.61 -4.63
C LYS A 66 6.47 -5.10 -3.20
N LEU A 67 6.46 -6.41 -3.04
CA LEU A 67 6.69 -7.11 -1.78
C LEU A 67 8.06 -7.79 -1.86
N ILE A 68 8.89 -7.57 -0.85
CA ILE A 68 10.27 -8.07 -0.76
C ILE A 68 10.43 -8.82 0.58
N PRO A 69 10.02 -10.10 0.65
CA PRO A 69 10.18 -10.94 1.83
C PRO A 69 11.65 -11.37 1.99
N TYR A 70 12.40 -10.66 2.82
CA TYR A 70 13.79 -11.00 3.16
C TYR A 70 14.23 -10.27 4.45
N GLY A 71 14.06 -8.95 4.45
CA GLY A 71 14.32 -8.05 5.57
C GLY A 71 15.72 -8.17 6.15
N ASN A 72 15.84 -8.52 7.44
CA ASN A 72 17.12 -8.64 8.13
C ASN A 72 17.77 -10.03 8.06
N ALA A 73 17.28 -10.91 7.19
CA ALA A 73 17.98 -12.15 6.90
C ALA A 73 19.42 -11.87 6.41
N LYS A 74 20.31 -12.86 6.61
CA LYS A 74 21.72 -12.76 6.24
C LYS A 74 22.17 -14.01 5.52
N ILE A 75 22.99 -13.83 4.49
CA ILE A 75 23.69 -14.93 3.82
C ILE A 75 25.02 -15.17 4.54
N LYS A 76 25.22 -16.36 5.07
CA LYS A 76 26.49 -16.80 5.68
C LYS A 76 27.54 -17.11 4.61
N PRO A 77 28.84 -17.18 4.96
CA PRO A 77 29.91 -17.50 4.00
C PRO A 77 29.73 -18.85 3.27
N ASN A 78 29.00 -19.80 3.85
CA ASN A 78 28.68 -21.09 3.25
C ASN A 78 27.42 -21.06 2.36
N GLY A 79 26.86 -19.87 2.08
CA GLY A 79 25.64 -19.68 1.29
C GLY A 79 24.33 -19.87 2.06
N THR A 80 24.37 -20.32 3.32
CA THR A 80 23.15 -20.52 4.11
C THR A 80 22.51 -19.18 4.50
N ILE A 81 21.22 -19.03 4.23
CA ILE A 81 20.42 -17.89 4.70
C ILE A 81 20.00 -18.14 6.15
N VAL A 82 20.17 -17.14 7.00
CA VAL A 82 19.69 -17.14 8.39
C VAL A 82 18.79 -15.94 8.64
N CYS A 83 17.67 -16.18 9.29
CA CYS A 83 16.66 -15.18 9.60
C CYS A 83 16.60 -14.94 11.12
N GLN A 84 16.13 -13.76 11.55
CA GLN A 84 16.20 -13.33 12.95
C GLN A 84 15.30 -14.18 13.86
N HIS A 85 14.16 -14.63 13.34
CA HIS A 85 13.14 -15.39 14.06
C HIS A 85 13.22 -16.90 13.77
N GLY A 86 14.36 -17.37 13.22
CA GLY A 86 14.67 -18.79 13.05
C GLY A 86 14.22 -19.37 11.71
N ALA A 87 14.20 -20.71 11.64
CA ALA A 87 14.02 -21.42 10.37
C ALA A 87 12.62 -21.26 9.76
N TYR A 88 11.58 -21.08 10.58
CA TYR A 88 10.21 -20.85 10.08
C TYR A 88 10.08 -19.51 9.36
N GLU A 89 10.80 -18.48 9.79
CA GLU A 89 10.84 -17.21 9.06
C GLU A 89 11.51 -17.37 7.69
N CYS A 90 12.65 -18.07 7.61
CA CYS A 90 13.28 -18.31 6.31
C CYS A 90 12.39 -19.16 5.39
N LEU A 91 11.69 -20.16 5.95
CA LEU A 91 10.71 -20.96 5.22
C LEU A 91 9.60 -20.07 4.67
N LEU A 92 8.98 -19.23 5.51
CA LEU A 92 7.85 -18.40 5.10
C LEU A 92 8.27 -17.26 4.16
N ASN A 93 9.47 -16.68 4.33
CA ASN A 93 10.03 -15.75 3.34
C ASN A 93 10.12 -16.44 1.97
N THR A 94 10.64 -17.67 1.91
CA THR A 94 10.73 -18.44 0.66
C THR A 94 9.35 -18.79 0.10
N VAL A 95 8.38 -19.15 0.95
CA VAL A 95 6.99 -19.42 0.55
C VAL A 95 6.37 -18.20 -0.10
N GLU A 96 6.51 -17.01 0.49
CA GLU A 96 5.96 -15.78 -0.06
C GLU A 96 6.71 -15.32 -1.31
N SER A 97 8.04 -15.49 -1.36
CA SER A 97 8.85 -15.33 -2.56
C SER A 97 8.34 -16.20 -3.72
N CYS A 98 8.08 -17.47 -3.45
CA CYS A 98 7.55 -18.42 -4.43
C CYS A 98 6.11 -18.09 -4.85
N ALA A 99 5.27 -17.57 -3.95
CA ALA A 99 3.93 -17.11 -4.30
C ALA A 99 3.97 -15.91 -5.27
N ILE A 100 4.88 -14.95 -5.04
CA ILE A 100 5.09 -13.82 -5.94
C ILE A 100 5.58 -14.27 -7.32
N ASP A 101 6.48 -15.26 -7.37
CA ASP A 101 7.00 -15.82 -8.62
C ASP A 101 5.94 -16.63 -9.39
N ALA A 102 5.12 -17.40 -8.68
CA ALA A 102 4.05 -18.22 -9.25
C ALA A 102 2.87 -17.38 -9.77
N TRP A 103 2.56 -16.27 -9.09
CA TRP A 103 1.44 -15.39 -9.41
C TRP A 103 1.91 -13.93 -9.53
N PRO A 104 2.51 -13.52 -10.66
CA PRO A 104 3.17 -12.21 -10.76
C PRO A 104 2.25 -10.99 -10.65
N ASP A 105 0.93 -11.13 -10.90
CA ASP A 105 -0.02 -10.05 -10.63
C ASP A 105 -0.24 -9.92 -9.12
N VAL A 106 -0.11 -8.70 -8.60
CA VAL A 106 -0.28 -8.41 -7.18
C VAL A 106 -1.67 -8.75 -6.66
N ASN A 107 -2.70 -8.67 -7.50
CA ASN A 107 -4.05 -9.06 -7.11
C ASN A 107 -4.18 -10.59 -6.93
N ASP A 108 -3.28 -11.38 -7.51
CA ASP A 108 -3.30 -12.83 -7.43
C ASP A 108 -2.46 -13.36 -6.25
N HIS A 109 -1.24 -12.84 -6.03
CA HIS A 109 -0.40 -13.29 -4.90
C HIS A 109 -0.74 -12.65 -3.56
N PHE A 110 -1.21 -11.40 -3.53
CA PHE A 110 -1.44 -10.69 -2.27
C PHE A 110 -2.46 -11.38 -1.35
N PRO A 111 -3.58 -11.95 -1.83
CA PRO A 111 -4.50 -12.69 -0.97
C PRO A 111 -3.84 -13.83 -0.21
N PHE A 112 -2.92 -14.57 -0.85
CA PHE A 112 -2.16 -15.64 -0.21
C PHE A 112 -1.21 -15.09 0.85
N ILE A 113 -0.42 -14.08 0.54
CA ILE A 113 0.48 -13.41 1.49
C ILE A 113 -0.29 -12.85 2.68
N TYR A 114 -1.39 -12.13 2.44
CA TYR A 114 -2.27 -11.61 3.50
C TYR A 114 -2.77 -12.73 4.42
N CYS A 115 -3.13 -13.90 3.87
CA CYS A 115 -3.56 -15.04 4.67
C CYS A 115 -2.42 -15.59 5.55
N VAL A 116 -1.21 -15.77 5.00
CA VAL A 116 -0.03 -16.23 5.74
C VAL A 116 0.32 -15.23 6.84
N GLU A 117 0.41 -13.95 6.51
CA GLU A 117 0.72 -12.87 7.46
C GLU A 117 -0.37 -12.68 8.52
N SER A 118 -1.63 -12.97 8.21
CA SER A 118 -2.72 -13.02 9.20
C SER A 118 -2.51 -14.17 10.20
N LEU A 119 -2.05 -15.33 9.75
CA LEU A 119 -1.69 -16.42 10.65
C LEU A 119 -0.48 -16.05 11.52
N VAL A 120 0.53 -15.38 10.96
CA VAL A 120 1.67 -14.84 11.72
C VAL A 120 1.18 -13.86 12.79
N TYR A 121 0.37 -12.87 12.41
CA TYR A 121 -0.14 -11.84 13.31
C TYR A 121 -0.88 -12.43 14.51
N HIS A 122 -1.57 -13.56 14.31
CA HIS A 122 -2.28 -14.29 15.37
C HIS A 122 -1.46 -15.44 15.99
N ASN A 123 -0.15 -15.51 15.75
CA ASN A 123 0.78 -16.52 16.25
C ASN A 123 0.38 -17.98 15.92
N ASN A 124 -0.18 -18.17 14.73
CA ASN A 124 -0.66 -19.44 14.16
C ASN A 124 0.07 -19.78 12.83
N TYR A 125 1.27 -19.24 12.61
CA TYR A 125 2.02 -19.32 11.35
C TYR A 125 2.35 -20.75 10.89
N THR A 126 2.33 -21.75 11.78
CA THR A 126 2.52 -23.16 11.42
C THR A 126 1.41 -23.72 10.54
N TYR A 127 0.26 -23.04 10.47
CA TYR A 127 -0.89 -23.44 9.64
C TYR A 127 -0.93 -22.74 8.28
N TRP A 128 0.19 -22.17 7.81
CA TRP A 128 0.25 -21.38 6.56
C TRP A 128 -0.30 -22.12 5.34
N GLU A 129 -0.09 -23.44 5.23
CA GLU A 129 -0.61 -24.27 4.12
C GLU A 129 -2.14 -24.22 4.02
N THR A 130 -2.86 -23.96 5.13
CA THR A 130 -4.32 -23.80 5.10
C THR A 130 -4.78 -22.64 4.23
N CYS A 131 -3.89 -21.71 3.88
CA CYS A 131 -4.19 -20.60 2.97
C CYS A 131 -4.50 -21.06 1.55
N PHE A 132 -3.91 -22.17 1.07
CA PHE A 132 -4.28 -22.73 -0.24
C PHE A 132 -5.74 -23.15 -0.27
N GLU A 133 -6.18 -23.92 0.72
CA GLU A 133 -7.57 -24.39 0.82
C GLU A 133 -8.55 -23.23 1.03
N LYS A 134 -8.25 -22.30 1.96
CA LYS A 134 -9.10 -21.14 2.25
C LYS A 134 -9.34 -20.25 1.03
N LEU A 135 -8.34 -20.14 0.16
CA LEU A 135 -8.39 -19.29 -1.04
C LEU A 135 -8.67 -20.08 -2.32
N SER A 136 -8.84 -21.40 -2.23
CA SER A 136 -9.03 -22.29 -3.39
C SER A 136 -7.90 -22.16 -4.43
N LEU A 137 -6.66 -22.02 -3.97
CA LEU A 137 -5.45 -21.90 -4.80
C LEU A 137 -4.81 -23.26 -5.04
N ASP A 138 -4.25 -23.46 -6.23
CA ASP A 138 -3.36 -24.59 -6.50
C ASP A 138 -2.03 -24.38 -5.78
N ALA A 139 -1.69 -25.29 -4.87
CA ALA A 139 -0.45 -25.24 -4.11
C ALA A 139 0.79 -25.62 -4.93
N THR A 140 0.61 -26.35 -6.03
CA THR A 140 1.69 -26.99 -6.79
C THR A 140 2.79 -26.00 -7.20
N PRO A 141 2.48 -24.83 -7.81
CA PRO A 141 3.53 -23.89 -8.24
C PRO A 141 4.40 -23.38 -7.09
N VAL A 142 3.80 -23.14 -5.91
CA VAL A 142 4.52 -22.64 -4.73
C VAL A 142 5.35 -23.74 -4.08
N LEU A 143 4.79 -24.95 -3.94
CA LEU A 143 5.49 -26.08 -3.33
C LEU A 143 6.63 -26.62 -4.21
N ASP A 144 6.46 -26.64 -5.52
CA ASP A 144 7.52 -26.98 -6.47
C ASP A 144 8.65 -25.95 -6.44
N CYS A 145 8.31 -24.66 -6.38
CA CYS A 145 9.29 -23.59 -6.20
C CYS A 145 10.07 -23.74 -4.88
N LEU A 146 9.38 -24.01 -3.78
CA LEU A 146 9.97 -24.15 -2.44
C LEU A 146 10.99 -25.29 -2.36
N THR A 147 10.76 -26.38 -3.09
CA THR A 147 11.62 -27.58 -3.06
C THR A 147 12.68 -27.59 -4.17
N SER A 148 12.67 -26.61 -5.07
CA SER A 148 13.64 -26.50 -6.17
C SER A 148 14.70 -25.43 -5.89
N GLU A 149 15.71 -25.35 -6.76
CA GLU A 149 16.71 -24.28 -6.72
C GLU A 149 16.09 -22.88 -6.88
N ARG A 150 14.89 -22.79 -7.48
CA ARG A 150 14.18 -21.54 -7.72
C ARG A 150 13.89 -20.78 -6.42
N GLY A 151 13.46 -21.46 -5.36
CA GLY A 151 13.24 -20.81 -4.06
C GLY A 151 14.50 -20.13 -3.53
N THR A 152 15.65 -20.80 -3.66
CA THR A 152 16.95 -20.22 -3.26
C THR A 152 17.35 -19.04 -4.15
N GLU A 153 17.15 -19.14 -5.47
CA GLU A 153 17.41 -18.02 -6.40
C GLU A 153 16.59 -16.77 -6.05
N LEU A 154 15.32 -16.95 -5.70
CA LEU A 154 14.43 -15.85 -5.33
C LEU A 154 14.88 -15.19 -4.03
N GLU A 155 15.21 -15.96 -3.00
CA GLU A 155 15.74 -15.42 -1.75
C GLU A 155 17.05 -14.64 -1.98
N LEU A 156 17.96 -15.15 -2.82
CA LEU A 156 19.19 -14.43 -3.17
C LEU A 156 18.90 -13.15 -3.97
N ARG A 157 17.87 -13.15 -4.83
CA ARG A 157 17.43 -11.95 -5.54
C ARG A 157 16.89 -10.91 -4.57
N TYR A 158 16.03 -11.28 -3.63
CA TYR A 158 15.51 -10.34 -2.64
C TYR A 158 16.57 -9.89 -1.62
N ALA A 159 17.55 -10.74 -1.30
CA ALA A 159 18.74 -10.33 -0.58
C ALA A 159 19.49 -9.22 -1.33
N ALA A 160 19.72 -9.40 -2.63
CA ALA A 160 20.41 -8.41 -3.45
C ALA A 160 19.63 -7.08 -3.53
N GLN A 161 18.29 -7.13 -3.69
CA GLN A 161 17.44 -5.94 -3.68
C GLN A 161 17.50 -5.21 -2.34
N THR A 162 17.35 -5.95 -1.23
CA THR A 162 17.39 -5.38 0.12
C THR A 162 18.75 -4.76 0.44
N ASN A 163 19.85 -5.43 0.06
CA ASN A 163 21.21 -4.91 0.26
C ASN A 163 21.56 -3.72 -0.64
N ALA A 164 20.80 -3.48 -1.71
CA ALA A 164 20.99 -2.36 -2.62
C ALA A 164 20.23 -1.10 -2.20
N LEU A 165 19.46 -1.14 -1.10
CA LEU A 165 18.78 0.01 -0.56
C LEU A 165 19.76 1.15 -0.23
N GLU A 166 19.43 2.36 -0.66
CA GLU A 166 20.15 3.59 -0.35
C GLU A 166 19.17 4.63 0.22
N PRO A 167 19.29 5.00 1.51
CA PRO A 167 20.19 4.43 2.49
C PRO A 167 19.83 2.97 2.84
N PRO A 168 20.80 2.17 3.34
CA PRO A 168 20.51 0.83 3.86
C PRO A 168 19.43 0.88 4.93
N HIS A 169 18.53 -0.11 4.92
CA HIS A 169 17.50 -0.20 5.96
C HIS A 169 18.13 -0.46 7.33
N THR A 170 17.54 0.12 8.37
CA THR A 170 17.99 -0.06 9.76
C THR A 170 17.04 -0.90 10.61
N TYR A 171 15.86 -1.22 10.06
CA TYR A 171 14.80 -2.02 10.68
C TYR A 171 13.83 -2.50 9.59
N VAL A 172 12.90 -3.37 9.98
CA VAL A 172 11.72 -3.72 9.17
C VAL A 172 10.43 -3.52 9.97
N PRO A 173 9.28 -3.24 9.34
CA PRO A 173 9.10 -3.05 7.89
C PRO A 173 9.81 -1.79 7.38
N TRP A 174 10.45 -1.90 6.22
CA TRP A 174 11.06 -0.77 5.52
C TRP A 174 10.23 -0.44 4.29
N VAL A 175 9.61 0.74 4.29
CA VAL A 175 8.66 1.17 3.27
C VAL A 175 9.27 2.29 2.44
N VAL A 176 9.25 2.12 1.13
CA VAL A 176 9.74 3.09 0.15
C VAL A 176 8.58 3.46 -0.77
N VAL A 177 8.33 4.76 -0.93
CA VAL A 177 7.34 5.28 -1.88
C VAL A 177 8.04 6.19 -2.87
N ASP A 178 7.97 5.87 -4.16
CA ASP A 178 8.62 6.66 -5.23
C ASP A 178 10.12 6.91 -4.95
N GLY A 179 10.83 5.87 -4.50
CA GLY A 179 12.24 5.93 -4.11
C GLY A 179 12.53 6.64 -2.77
N GLN A 180 11.51 7.12 -2.04
CA GLN A 180 11.67 7.79 -0.75
C GLN A 180 11.37 6.83 0.42
N PRO A 181 12.36 6.49 1.27
CA PRO A 181 12.09 5.73 2.49
C PRO A 181 11.26 6.58 3.47
N LEU A 182 10.23 5.97 4.07
CA LEU A 182 9.27 6.67 4.92
C LEU A 182 9.67 6.75 6.40
N TYR A 183 10.66 5.96 6.83
CA TYR A 183 11.07 5.84 8.22
C TYR A 183 9.87 5.61 9.18
N ASP A 184 9.76 6.40 10.26
CA ASP A 184 8.70 6.28 11.27
C ASP A 184 7.29 6.57 10.72
N ASP A 185 7.20 7.21 9.55
CA ASP A 185 5.94 7.50 8.87
C ASP A 185 5.43 6.34 8.00
N TYR A 186 6.09 5.17 8.02
CA TYR A 186 5.77 4.02 7.17
C TYR A 186 4.28 3.61 7.17
N ARG A 187 3.55 3.85 8.26
CA ARG A 187 2.09 3.57 8.37
C ARG A 187 1.20 4.52 7.59
N TYR A 188 1.74 5.64 7.12
CA TYR A 188 1.02 6.68 6.37
C TYR A 188 1.30 6.62 4.86
N PHE A 189 1.85 5.51 4.37
CA PHE A 189 2.25 5.34 2.97
C PHE A 189 1.16 5.75 1.95
N GLN A 190 -0.14 5.60 2.27
CA GLN A 190 -1.23 6.04 1.40
C GLN A 190 -1.17 7.54 1.11
N SER A 191 -0.83 8.36 2.11
CA SER A 191 -0.68 9.80 1.94
C SER A 191 0.51 10.13 1.04
N TYR A 192 1.61 9.38 1.16
CA TYR A 192 2.79 9.53 0.31
C TYR A 192 2.49 9.16 -1.14
N ILE A 193 1.78 8.05 -1.37
CA ILE A 193 1.32 7.64 -2.71
C ILE A 193 0.48 8.75 -3.35
N CYS A 194 -0.52 9.26 -2.62
CA CYS A 194 -1.38 10.33 -3.11
C CYS A 194 -0.65 11.63 -3.44
N ASN A 195 0.41 11.96 -2.71
CA ASN A 195 1.24 13.14 -2.97
C ASN A 195 2.18 12.94 -4.17
N ALA A 196 2.73 11.74 -4.32
CA ALA A 196 3.60 11.37 -5.43
C ALA A 196 2.82 11.32 -6.76
N TYR A 197 1.60 10.77 -6.77
CA TYR A 197 0.81 10.58 -7.99
C TYR A 197 0.50 11.89 -8.72
N LYS A 198 0.84 11.92 -10.01
CA LYS A 198 0.68 13.09 -10.90
C LYS A 198 -0.50 13.02 -11.86
N GLY A 199 -1.15 11.86 -11.97
CA GLY A 199 -2.30 11.67 -12.86
C GLY A 199 -3.57 12.38 -12.38
N THR A 200 -4.49 12.59 -13.31
CA THR A 200 -5.78 13.27 -13.05
C THR A 200 -6.94 12.52 -13.71
N PRO A 201 -8.07 12.27 -13.02
CA PRO A 201 -8.33 12.64 -11.63
C PRO A 201 -7.51 11.81 -10.62
N LYS A 202 -7.35 12.33 -9.38
CA LYS A 202 -6.79 11.53 -8.28
C LYS A 202 -7.86 10.57 -7.73
N PRO A 203 -7.48 9.37 -7.25
CA PRO A 203 -8.40 8.46 -6.57
C PRO A 203 -9.11 9.12 -5.38
N SER A 204 -10.33 8.68 -5.09
CA SER A 204 -11.11 9.09 -3.93
C SER A 204 -10.41 8.82 -2.60
N ALA A 205 -9.62 7.75 -2.50
CA ALA A 205 -8.74 7.48 -1.36
C ALA A 205 -7.76 8.64 -1.05
N CYS A 206 -7.42 9.46 -2.06
CA CYS A 206 -6.57 10.64 -1.88
C CYS A 206 -7.33 11.88 -1.38
N ALA A 207 -8.66 11.87 -1.37
CA ALA A 207 -9.45 12.96 -0.80
C ALA A 207 -9.43 12.92 0.74
N GLU A 208 -9.47 11.73 1.34
CA GLU A 208 -9.53 11.54 2.80
C GLU A 208 -8.25 11.99 3.54
N THR A 209 -7.09 11.91 2.87
CA THR A 209 -5.78 12.27 3.45
C THR A 209 -5.59 13.78 3.64
N SER A 210 -6.37 14.60 2.91
CA SER A 210 -6.31 16.07 3.01
C SER A 210 -7.04 16.64 4.23
N LEU A 211 -8.13 16.01 4.69
CA LEU A 211 -8.97 16.48 5.80
C LEU A 211 -8.54 15.94 7.17
N GLY A 212 -7.95 14.73 7.20
CA GLY A 212 -7.43 14.12 8.43
C GLY A 212 -6.16 14.81 8.96
N ARG A 213 -5.28 15.29 8.08
CA ARG A 213 -4.00 15.91 8.45
C ARG A 213 -4.20 17.26 9.16
N ILE A 214 -5.11 18.09 8.68
CA ILE A 214 -5.44 19.38 9.33
C ILE A 214 -6.06 19.14 10.71
N ARG A 215 -6.95 18.15 10.84
CA ARG A 215 -7.60 17.83 12.11
C ARG A 215 -6.64 17.22 13.12
N LYS A 216 -5.77 16.30 12.71
CA LYS A 216 -4.78 15.65 13.57
C LYS A 216 -3.68 16.61 14.02
N VAL A 217 -3.09 17.38 13.11
CA VAL A 217 -2.10 18.42 13.46
C VAL A 217 -2.71 19.46 14.41
N LYS A 218 -3.97 19.85 14.20
CA LYS A 218 -4.67 20.77 15.11
C LYS A 218 -4.91 20.12 16.48
N MET A 219 -5.27 18.84 16.53
CA MET A 219 -5.51 18.11 17.79
C MET A 219 -4.21 17.91 18.58
N ASP A 220 -3.13 17.52 17.90
CA ASP A 220 -1.82 17.28 18.51
C ASP A 220 -1.21 18.60 19.02
N LEU A 221 -1.36 19.69 18.27
CA LEU A 221 -0.97 21.03 18.73
C LEU A 221 -1.77 21.46 19.95
N VAL A 222 -3.09 21.23 19.96
CA VAL A 222 -3.95 21.54 21.12
C VAL A 222 -3.55 20.70 22.33
N ASN A 223 -3.28 19.41 22.16
CA ASN A 223 -2.87 18.53 23.25
C ASN A 223 -1.48 18.90 23.80
N SER A 224 -0.56 19.31 22.92
CA SER A 224 0.78 19.80 23.30
C SER A 224 0.71 21.13 24.06
N LEU A 225 -0.17 22.05 23.66
CA LEU A 225 -0.31 23.36 24.30
C LEU A 225 -1.07 23.31 25.62
N PHE A 226 -2.01 22.36 25.78
CA PHE A 226 -2.96 22.41 26.89
C PHE A 226 -2.93 21.20 27.84
N GLY A 227 -2.28 20.09 27.48
CA GLY A 227 -2.26 18.85 28.27
C GLY A 227 -3.64 18.22 28.44
N GLU A 228 -3.76 16.89 28.34
CA GLU A 228 -5.07 16.20 28.39
C GLU A 228 -5.89 16.53 29.64
N GLU A 229 -5.24 16.74 30.79
CA GLU A 229 -5.93 17.02 32.05
C GLU A 229 -6.46 18.46 32.19
N SER A 230 -5.85 19.45 31.52
CA SER A 230 -6.21 20.86 31.75
C SER A 230 -7.45 21.30 30.95
N PHE A 231 -7.74 20.64 29.81
CA PHE A 231 -8.88 20.97 28.96
C PHE A 231 -10.23 20.59 29.58
N LYS A 232 -10.36 19.36 30.12
CA LYS A 232 -11.59 18.92 30.81
C LYS A 232 -11.87 19.75 32.07
N SER A 233 -10.82 20.11 32.80
CA SER A 233 -10.88 20.94 34.02
C SER A 233 -11.27 22.40 33.75
N LYS A 234 -10.82 23.01 32.63
CA LYS A 234 -11.21 24.37 32.24
C LYS A 234 -12.64 24.45 31.71
N LEU A 235 -13.09 23.48 30.92
CA LEU A 235 -14.45 23.48 30.37
C LEU A 235 -15.54 23.35 31.44
N SER A 236 -15.31 22.54 32.48
CA SER A 236 -16.25 22.42 33.60
C SER A 236 -16.35 23.68 34.46
N ARG A 237 -15.31 24.54 34.44
CA ARG A 237 -15.29 25.83 35.17
C ARG A 237 -15.92 26.99 34.41
N ILE A 238 -16.07 26.89 33.09
CA ILE A 238 -16.61 27.97 32.24
C ILE A 238 -18.12 27.81 32.01
N ALA A 239 -18.64 26.58 32.06
CA ALA A 239 -20.07 26.29 31.87
C ALA A 239 -21.03 27.08 32.81
N PRO A 240 -20.71 27.34 34.09
CA PRO A 240 -21.61 28.11 34.95
C PRO A 240 -21.49 29.64 34.77
N ALA A 241 -20.39 30.14 34.19
CA ALA A 241 -20.14 31.58 34.06
C ALA A 241 -20.82 32.22 32.83
N ILE A 242 -21.22 31.41 31.85
CA ILE A 242 -21.87 31.90 30.61
C ILE A 242 -23.40 32.04 30.79
N PHE A 243 -24.02 31.38 31.77
CA PHE A 243 -25.47 31.44 32.00
C PHE A 243 -25.95 32.61 32.87
N SER A 244 -25.05 33.51 33.30
CA SER A 244 -25.41 34.70 34.12
C SER A 244 -25.67 35.98 33.30
N TRP A 245 -25.57 35.93 31.96
CA TRP A 245 -25.75 37.11 31.09
C TRP A 245 -26.95 36.98 30.13
N LEU A 246 -27.91 36.09 30.45
CA LEU A 246 -29.17 35.93 29.73
C LEU A 246 -30.39 36.00 30.68
N GLN A 247 -30.35 36.95 31.62
CA GLN A 247 -31.52 37.53 32.28
C GLN A 247 -31.32 39.03 32.47
#